data_AF-A0A2P8VT89-F1
#
_entry.id   AF-A0A2P8VT89-F1
#
_cell.length_a   1.000
_cell.length_b   1.000
_cell.length_c   1.000
_cell.angle_alpha   90.00
_cell.angle_beta   90.00
_cell.angle_gamma   90.00
#
_symmetry.space_group_name_H-M   'P 1'
#
loop_
_entity.id
_entity.type
_entity.pdbx_description
1 polymer ?
#
loop_
_entity_poly.entity_id
_entity_poly.type
_entity_poly.pdbx_seq_one_letter_code
_entity_poly.pdbx_strand_id
1 'polypeptide(L)'
;MCIRDRPPDPVMDLRGGPGGSTLESSALGTRAKIYESLRQTRDIIVLDQRGTQFSNRLGCAPVVLVTTKVLLDPDSQYAGILDPLLEQMRARFPNATDNILNLYTAFDLCARILENHGNDLSNYNTPNSAQDVVNLTAALGYDQINLYGISYGTYLAQRIMANHPDRVRSVVLDSTVPLQANKYELIVRDLEISFLNLVEDCEADTACAAAYPNLTERTQALLNHLDQAPLPLAEPITPLERTTPIEQVTADEFATLIELMNHKPGQIAPYLPLIVQELEQGITTTFAGVITGAMFGSEASPPTFESSPEAYRLQARDFEAKAEEVLRARATAAETSRPASRWVQQIQAIADTRPDSEAVLLLINLFGVGYTETPRDRETLLAFVAEEFEGNTAATLTEAVNAMSDVEVRHVYEVVSALTDSFSPIDAITAGMFRSLDCRELVPFSNPAQTQANYEAMLMPQLGTGRVGAAKQAYDLCSFWPVEPAPAREHAPVNSSIPTLVLQGRYDVQTNTEMGIRVMEGLRDGTFVELSSTGHGAIVASQCAKDIGVAFVNAPDRTPDTSCTAELFPNFVLPPAE
;
A
#
# COMPACT_ATOMS: atom_id res chain seq x y z
N MET A 1 -32.74 10.52 7.03
CA MET A 1 -33.23 10.59 8.42
C MET A 1 -32.00 10.66 9.31
N CYS A 2 -31.63 11.83 9.83
CA CYS A 2 -30.45 11.96 10.68
C CYS A 2 -30.78 11.33 12.04
N ILE A 3 -30.14 10.20 12.34
CA ILE A 3 -30.27 9.52 13.64
C ILE A 3 -29.77 10.49 14.71
N ARG A 4 -30.67 10.92 15.59
CA ARG A 4 -30.42 11.96 16.60
C ARG A 4 -29.57 11.47 17.78
N ASP A 5 -29.44 10.16 17.95
CA ASP A 5 -28.69 9.52 19.02
C ASP A 5 -27.70 8.51 18.42
N ARG A 6 -26.55 9.00 17.91
CA ARG A 6 -25.44 8.12 17.51
C ARG A 6 -24.77 7.56 18.78
N PRO A 7 -24.35 6.29 18.80
CA PRO A 7 -23.47 5.79 19.85
C PRO A 7 -22.25 6.69 20.01
N PRO A 8 -21.78 6.96 21.24
CA PRO A 8 -20.71 7.92 21.50
C PRO A 8 -19.31 7.37 21.17
N ASP A 9 -19.22 6.19 20.54
CA ASP A 9 -17.99 5.49 20.21
C ASP A 9 -17.76 5.47 18.67
N PRO A 10 -16.89 6.34 18.13
CA PRO A 10 -16.59 6.35 16.70
C PRO A 10 -15.68 5.17 16.33
N VAL A 11 -15.53 4.93 15.03
CA VAL A 11 -14.49 4.06 14.49
C VAL A 11 -13.38 4.93 13.91
N MET A 12 -12.15 4.75 14.41
CA MET A 12 -10.95 5.40 13.91
C MET A 12 -10.25 4.48 12.91
N ASP A 13 -10.26 4.85 11.62
CA ASP A 13 -9.50 4.17 10.56
C ASP A 13 -8.02 4.52 10.68
N LEU A 14 -7.20 3.51 10.93
CA LEU A 14 -5.75 3.61 10.95
C LEU A 14 -5.21 2.92 9.70
N ARG A 15 -4.88 3.72 8.70
CA ARG A 15 -4.33 3.23 7.44
C ARG A 15 -2.86 2.81 7.58
N GLY A 16 -2.52 1.75 6.85
CA GLY A 16 -1.17 1.25 6.66
C GLY A 16 -0.32 2.06 5.67
N GLY A 17 0.72 1.41 5.15
CA GLY A 17 1.81 2.04 4.40
C GLY A 17 3.12 1.68 5.10
N PRO A 18 3.56 2.43 6.14
CA PRO A 18 3.10 3.76 6.56
C PRO A 18 3.18 4.83 5.45
N GLY A 19 2.50 5.97 5.64
CA GLY A 19 2.55 7.11 4.71
C GLY A 19 1.55 7.12 3.56
N GLY A 20 0.57 6.19 3.58
CA GLY A 20 -0.59 6.22 2.70
C GLY A 20 -1.71 7.14 3.21
N SER A 21 -2.32 7.95 2.34
CA SER A 21 -3.40 8.88 2.70
C SER A 21 -4.76 8.19 2.83
N THR A 22 -5.55 8.53 3.83
CA THR A 22 -6.96 8.10 3.92
C THR A 22 -7.91 9.08 3.26
N LEU A 23 -7.45 10.29 2.97
CA LEU A 23 -8.26 11.41 2.49
C LEU A 23 -8.25 11.57 0.96
N GLU A 24 -7.33 10.92 0.25
CA GLU A 24 -7.40 10.85 -1.22
C GLU A 24 -8.70 10.20 -1.70
N SER A 25 -9.23 10.65 -2.85
CA SER A 25 -10.55 10.26 -3.34
C SER A 25 -10.75 8.74 -3.49
N SER A 26 -9.75 8.03 -3.99
CA SER A 26 -9.78 6.56 -4.13
C SER A 26 -9.77 5.86 -2.77
N ALA A 27 -9.00 6.39 -1.82
CA ALA A 27 -8.94 5.91 -0.45
C ALA A 27 -10.29 6.08 0.25
N LEU A 28 -10.86 7.28 0.20
CA LEU A 28 -12.17 7.59 0.79
C LEU A 28 -13.28 6.68 0.22
N GLY A 29 -13.30 6.48 -1.10
CA GLY A 29 -14.25 5.57 -1.75
C GLY A 29 -14.13 4.14 -1.24
N THR A 30 -12.90 3.67 -1.02
CA THR A 30 -12.65 2.33 -0.44
C THR A 30 -13.11 2.25 1.02
N ARG A 31 -12.81 3.26 1.85
CA ARG A 31 -13.24 3.32 3.25
C ARG A 31 -14.77 3.38 3.37
N ALA A 32 -15.44 4.13 2.49
CA ALA A 32 -16.89 4.21 2.46
C ALA A 32 -17.55 2.83 2.25
N LYS A 33 -16.91 1.95 1.47
CA LYS A 33 -17.34 0.55 1.26
C LYS A 33 -17.00 -0.34 2.45
N ILE A 34 -15.79 -0.25 3.01
CA ILE A 34 -15.38 -1.03 4.19
C ILE A 34 -16.33 -0.75 5.36
N TYR A 35 -16.65 0.52 5.60
CA TYR A 35 -17.44 0.96 6.73
C TYR A 35 -18.93 1.16 6.41
N GLU A 36 -19.45 0.57 5.33
CA GLU A 36 -20.83 0.79 4.88
C GLU A 36 -21.86 0.54 5.99
N SER A 37 -21.72 -0.57 6.73
CA SER A 37 -22.60 -0.90 7.85
C SER A 37 -22.35 -0.02 9.07
N LEU A 38 -21.08 0.25 9.40
CA LEU A 38 -20.71 1.01 10.61
C LEU A 38 -21.10 2.49 10.50
N ARG A 39 -20.95 3.11 9.33
CA ARG A 39 -21.29 4.53 9.10
C ARG A 39 -22.79 4.83 9.16
N GLN A 40 -23.65 3.80 9.20
CA GLN A 40 -25.08 3.97 9.43
C GLN A 40 -25.39 4.31 10.89
N THR A 41 -24.52 3.90 11.81
CA THR A 41 -24.74 4.04 13.26
C THR A 41 -23.69 4.90 13.94
N ARG A 42 -22.43 4.83 13.50
CA ARG A 42 -21.28 5.51 14.11
C ARG A 42 -20.66 6.54 13.18
N ASP A 43 -19.91 7.44 13.78
CA ASP A 43 -18.98 8.28 13.05
C ASP A 43 -17.75 7.46 12.65
N ILE A 44 -17.31 7.65 11.41
CA ILE A 44 -16.06 7.08 10.89
C ILE A 44 -15.08 8.22 10.78
N ILE A 45 -13.98 8.14 11.53
CA ILE A 45 -12.92 9.13 11.56
C ILE A 45 -11.76 8.58 10.74
N VAL A 46 -11.37 9.35 9.73
CA VAL A 46 -10.20 9.12 8.88
C VAL A 46 -9.23 10.27 9.07
N LEU A 47 -7.93 9.99 8.93
CA LEU A 47 -6.83 10.91 9.18
C LEU A 47 -5.68 10.60 8.25
N ASP A 48 -5.09 11.65 7.67
CA ASP A 48 -3.73 11.57 7.14
C ASP A 48 -2.75 11.78 8.29
N GLN A 49 -1.91 10.78 8.52
CA GLN A 49 -0.91 10.83 9.59
C GLN A 49 0.06 11.98 9.34
N ARG A 50 0.70 12.49 10.40
CA ARG A 50 1.80 13.46 10.26
C ARG A 50 2.79 12.99 9.20
N GLY A 51 3.21 13.89 8.32
CA GLY A 51 4.12 13.54 7.23
C GLY A 51 3.44 12.94 6.01
N THR A 52 2.12 12.70 6.01
CA THR A 52 1.39 12.05 4.91
C THR A 52 0.53 13.06 4.16
N GLN A 53 0.69 13.14 2.83
CA GLN A 53 -0.16 13.91 1.90
C GLN A 53 -0.69 15.27 2.42
N PHE A 54 -1.91 15.33 2.97
CA PHE A 54 -2.53 16.59 3.40
C PHE A 54 -2.06 17.07 4.78
N SER A 55 -1.26 16.28 5.50
CA SER A 55 -0.73 16.55 6.84
C SER A 55 0.79 16.76 6.82
N ASN A 56 1.25 17.89 6.25
CA ASN A 56 2.68 18.25 6.12
C ASN A 56 3.52 17.13 5.44
N ARG A 57 3.22 16.83 4.17
CA ARG A 57 3.83 15.74 3.38
C ARG A 57 5.37 15.72 3.45
N LEU A 58 5.96 14.60 3.88
CA LEU A 58 7.39 14.29 3.77
C LEU A 58 7.65 13.47 2.49
N GLY A 59 7.39 14.07 1.33
CA GLY A 59 7.62 13.42 0.04
C GLY A 59 9.07 13.58 -0.44
N CYS A 60 9.58 12.57 -1.13
CA CYS A 60 10.84 12.63 -1.87
C CYS A 60 10.66 13.06 -3.34
N ALA A 61 9.46 13.43 -3.78
CA ALA A 61 9.18 13.94 -5.13
C ALA A 61 10.16 15.04 -5.59
N PRO A 62 10.59 16.01 -4.74
CA PRO A 62 11.61 16.99 -5.14
C PRO A 62 12.93 16.38 -5.65
N VAL A 63 13.29 15.18 -5.19
CA VAL A 63 14.46 14.45 -5.68
C VAL A 63 14.28 13.97 -7.12
N VAL A 64 13.08 13.49 -7.47
CA VAL A 64 12.75 13.13 -8.86
C VAL A 64 12.94 14.36 -9.75
N LEU A 65 12.53 15.55 -9.28
CA LEU A 65 12.73 16.80 -10.02
C LEU A 65 14.22 17.08 -10.27
N VAL A 66 15.06 16.97 -9.25
CA VAL A 66 16.51 17.21 -9.36
C VAL A 66 17.18 16.18 -10.26
N THR A 67 16.91 14.90 -10.05
CA THR A 67 17.50 13.81 -10.84
C THR A 67 17.09 13.86 -12.30
N THR A 68 15.82 14.15 -12.62
CA THR A 68 15.40 14.31 -14.01
C THR A 68 15.99 15.54 -14.68
N LYS A 69 16.17 16.66 -13.96
CA LYS A 69 16.86 17.85 -14.49
C LYS A 69 18.31 17.53 -14.92
N VAL A 70 19.04 16.76 -14.11
CA VAL A 70 20.40 16.31 -14.46
C VAL A 70 20.41 15.31 -15.61
N LEU A 71 19.41 14.42 -15.67
CA LEU A 71 19.26 13.47 -16.78
C LEU A 71 19.03 14.17 -18.13
N LEU A 72 18.24 15.25 -18.14
CA LEU A 72 17.93 16.02 -19.36
C LEU A 72 19.04 17.03 -19.71
N ASP A 73 19.70 17.60 -18.72
CA ASP A 73 20.83 18.51 -18.88
C ASP A 73 21.96 18.14 -17.91
N PRO A 74 22.88 17.26 -18.34
CA PRO A 74 24.02 16.81 -17.53
C PRO A 74 24.98 17.94 -17.12
N ASP A 75 24.96 19.08 -17.81
CA ASP A 75 25.79 20.24 -17.50
C ASP A 75 25.03 21.27 -16.62
N SER A 76 23.81 20.95 -16.19
CA SER A 76 23.01 21.82 -15.33
C SER A 76 23.67 22.05 -13.97
N GLN A 77 23.31 23.17 -13.32
CA GLN A 77 23.77 23.46 -11.96
C GLN A 77 23.43 22.36 -10.93
N TYR A 78 22.44 21.50 -11.23
CA TYR A 78 22.02 20.40 -10.38
C TYR A 78 22.97 19.19 -10.44
N ALA A 79 23.75 19.04 -11.53
CA ALA A 79 24.75 17.97 -11.64
C ALA A 79 25.85 18.14 -10.59
N GLY A 80 26.27 19.39 -10.33
CA GLY A 80 27.18 19.75 -9.25
C GLY A 80 26.67 19.45 -7.84
N ILE A 81 25.36 19.18 -7.67
CA ILE A 81 24.76 18.71 -6.41
C ILE A 81 24.78 17.18 -6.34
N LEU A 82 24.43 16.49 -7.43
CA LEU A 82 24.30 15.02 -7.44
C LEU A 82 25.64 14.29 -7.50
N ASP A 83 26.61 14.73 -8.32
CA ASP A 83 27.87 14.00 -8.50
C ASP A 83 28.64 13.78 -7.19
N PRO A 84 28.78 14.80 -6.30
CA PRO A 84 29.45 14.60 -5.02
C PRO A 84 28.71 13.63 -4.09
N LEU A 85 27.38 13.59 -4.15
CA LEU A 85 26.57 12.66 -3.35
C LEU A 85 26.70 11.24 -3.88
N LEU A 86 26.69 11.07 -5.21
CA LEU A 86 26.89 9.76 -5.85
C LEU A 86 28.27 9.19 -5.53
N GLU A 87 29.32 10.00 -5.57
CA GLU A 87 30.67 9.56 -5.18
C GLU A 87 30.78 9.20 -3.69
N GLN A 88 30.06 9.92 -2.81
CA GLN A 88 29.94 9.54 -1.40
C GLN A 88 29.26 8.17 -1.25
N MET A 89 28.17 7.92 -1.97
CA MET A 89 27.49 6.63 -1.93
C MET A 89 28.35 5.51 -2.51
N ARG A 90 29.08 5.76 -3.60
CA ARG A 90 30.02 4.82 -4.21
C ARG A 90 31.15 4.44 -3.23
N ALA A 91 31.69 5.42 -2.50
CA ALA A 91 32.70 5.18 -1.47
C ALA A 91 32.14 4.40 -0.27
N ARG A 92 30.91 4.69 0.15
CA ARG A 92 30.25 4.03 1.28
C ARG A 92 29.83 2.60 0.96
N PHE A 93 29.38 2.35 -0.26
CA PHE A 93 28.83 1.07 -0.72
C PHE A 93 29.54 0.59 -2.00
N PRO A 94 30.83 0.20 -1.92
CA PRO A 94 31.65 -0.10 -3.11
C PRO A 94 31.17 -1.31 -3.94
N ASN A 95 30.30 -2.15 -3.36
CA ASN A 95 29.73 -3.33 -4.01
C ASN A 95 28.30 -3.12 -4.51
N ALA A 96 27.72 -1.91 -4.36
CA ALA A 96 26.39 -1.60 -4.87
C ALA A 96 26.46 -1.35 -6.39
N THR A 97 25.40 -1.75 -7.10
CA THR A 97 25.24 -1.42 -8.53
C THR A 97 24.89 0.06 -8.70
N ASP A 98 25.11 0.63 -9.89
CA ASP A 98 24.81 2.04 -10.14
C ASP A 98 23.32 2.38 -9.88
N ASN A 99 22.39 1.47 -10.19
CA ASN A 99 20.96 1.66 -9.87
C ASN A 99 20.71 1.81 -8.36
N ILE A 100 21.40 1.00 -7.54
CA ILE A 100 21.30 1.07 -6.08
C ILE A 100 21.99 2.32 -5.55
N LEU A 101 23.15 2.71 -6.11
CA LEU A 101 23.83 3.95 -5.75
C LEU A 101 22.98 5.18 -6.07
N ASN A 102 22.28 5.19 -7.20
CA ASN A 102 21.34 6.25 -7.56
C ASN A 102 20.16 6.30 -6.59
N LEU A 103 19.62 5.15 -6.18
CA LEU A 103 18.56 5.08 -5.15
C LEU A 103 19.05 5.64 -3.81
N TYR A 104 20.25 5.28 -3.36
CA TYR A 104 20.81 5.77 -2.09
C TYR A 104 21.10 7.26 -2.15
N THR A 105 21.63 7.74 -3.27
CA THR A 105 21.85 9.17 -3.54
C THR A 105 20.54 9.94 -3.50
N ALA A 106 19.48 9.38 -4.09
CA ALA A 106 18.15 9.97 -4.07
C ALA A 106 17.60 10.09 -2.64
N PHE A 107 17.75 9.07 -1.79
CA PHE A 107 17.30 9.15 -0.40
C PHE A 107 18.17 10.07 0.47
N ASP A 108 19.49 10.13 0.25
CA ASP A 108 20.35 11.08 0.95
C ASP A 108 19.99 12.53 0.59
N LEU A 109 19.77 12.80 -0.71
CA LEU A 109 19.28 14.11 -1.16
C LEU A 109 17.88 14.39 -0.58
N CYS A 110 16.99 13.40 -0.53
CA CYS A 110 15.66 13.57 0.07
C CYS A 110 15.76 14.01 1.52
N ALA A 111 16.53 13.29 2.35
CA ALA A 111 16.71 13.63 3.75
C ALA A 111 17.23 15.06 3.93
N ARG A 112 18.26 15.46 3.16
CA ARG A 112 18.81 16.82 3.20
C ARG A 112 17.79 17.88 2.81
N ILE A 113 17.00 17.63 1.77
CA ILE A 113 15.93 18.53 1.34
C ILE A 113 14.92 18.69 2.49
N LEU A 114 14.46 17.58 3.08
CA LEU A 114 13.49 17.62 4.16
C LEU A 114 14.02 18.38 5.39
N GLU A 115 15.27 18.12 5.81
CA GLU A 115 15.90 18.79 6.96
C GLU A 115 16.16 20.28 6.69
N ASN A 116 16.67 20.63 5.50
CA ASN A 116 16.87 22.02 5.11
C ASN A 116 15.56 22.81 5.09
N HIS A 117 14.44 22.12 4.88
CA HIS A 117 13.09 22.68 4.94
C HIS A 117 12.48 22.70 6.36
N GLY A 118 13.33 22.62 7.39
CA GLY A 118 12.92 22.73 8.79
C GLY A 118 12.20 21.50 9.35
N ASN A 119 12.17 20.37 8.63
CA ASN A 119 11.58 19.14 9.14
C ASN A 119 12.56 18.42 10.06
N ASP A 120 12.22 18.35 11.35
CA ASP A 120 12.85 17.41 12.26
C ASP A 120 12.24 16.02 12.05
N LEU A 121 12.93 15.18 11.27
CA LEU A 121 12.50 13.83 10.91
C LEU A 121 12.26 12.94 12.12
N SER A 122 12.89 13.23 13.26
CA SER A 122 12.69 12.47 14.50
C SER A 122 11.26 12.57 15.04
N ASN A 123 10.48 13.57 14.64
CA ASN A 123 9.08 13.75 15.06
C ASN A 123 8.06 12.90 14.29
N TYR A 124 8.48 12.24 13.20
CA TYR A 124 7.62 11.45 12.32
C TYR A 124 7.74 9.97 12.69
N ASN A 125 7.10 9.62 13.81
CA ASN A 125 7.21 8.33 14.47
C ASN A 125 5.83 7.85 14.98
N THR A 126 5.71 6.56 15.31
CA THR A 126 4.45 5.96 15.76
C THR A 126 3.98 6.52 17.11
N PRO A 127 4.82 6.71 18.14
CA PRO A 127 4.36 7.31 19.41
C PRO A 127 3.70 8.68 19.24
N ASN A 128 4.27 9.55 18.42
CA ASN A 128 3.71 10.86 18.14
C ASN A 128 2.42 10.75 17.30
N SER A 129 2.39 9.84 16.31
CA SER A 129 1.17 9.57 15.53
C SER A 129 0.03 9.03 16.41
N ALA A 130 0.34 8.19 17.40
CA ALA A 130 -0.63 7.69 18.37
C ALA A 130 -1.21 8.83 19.22
N GLN A 131 -0.37 9.78 19.63
CA GLN A 131 -0.81 10.98 20.34
C GLN A 131 -1.71 11.87 19.48
N ASP A 132 -1.43 12.00 18.18
CA ASP A 132 -2.28 12.76 17.25
C ASP A 132 -3.69 12.17 17.14
N VAL A 133 -3.80 10.84 17.03
CA VAL A 133 -5.09 10.15 16.98
C VAL A 133 -5.91 10.44 18.23
N VAL A 134 -5.29 10.36 19.40
CA VAL A 134 -5.96 10.62 20.69
C VAL A 134 -6.34 12.10 20.83
N ASN A 135 -5.47 13.01 20.40
CA ASN A 135 -5.75 14.45 20.43
C ASN A 135 -6.90 14.82 19.49
N LEU A 136 -6.90 14.29 18.26
CA LEU A 136 -7.96 14.52 17.28
C LEU A 136 -9.31 14.03 17.81
N THR A 137 -9.36 12.79 18.28
CA THR A 137 -10.61 12.18 18.76
C THR A 137 -11.14 12.87 20.03
N ALA A 138 -10.24 13.30 20.94
CA ALA A 138 -10.60 14.14 22.07
C ALA A 138 -11.17 15.51 21.64
N ALA A 139 -10.54 16.17 20.66
CA ALA A 139 -11.00 17.47 20.15
C ALA A 139 -12.36 17.39 19.46
N LEU A 140 -12.68 16.24 18.86
CA LEU A 140 -14.00 15.94 18.30
C LEU A 140 -15.05 15.55 19.35
N GLY A 141 -14.66 15.44 20.64
CA GLY A 141 -15.56 15.19 21.75
C GLY A 141 -15.80 13.71 22.09
N TYR A 142 -14.93 12.80 21.64
CA TYR A 142 -15.04 11.36 21.94
C TYR A 142 -14.14 10.93 23.10
N ASP A 143 -14.74 10.39 24.15
CA ASP A 143 -14.03 9.86 25.30
C ASP A 143 -13.36 8.52 25.01
N GLN A 144 -14.07 7.63 24.31
CA GLN A 144 -13.57 6.33 23.88
C GLN A 144 -13.75 6.12 22.38
N ILE A 145 -12.83 5.39 21.76
CA ILE A 145 -12.84 5.09 20.33
C ILE A 145 -12.67 3.59 20.06
N ASN A 146 -13.24 3.11 18.96
CA ASN A 146 -12.94 1.81 18.40
C ASN A 146 -11.82 1.98 17.36
N LEU A 147 -10.70 1.29 17.53
CA LEU A 147 -9.59 1.36 16.57
C LEU A 147 -9.80 0.30 15.49
N TYR A 148 -9.62 0.69 14.23
CA TYR A 148 -9.56 -0.23 13.10
C TYR A 148 -8.23 -0.01 12.37
N GLY A 149 -7.28 -0.93 12.52
CA GLY A 149 -5.97 -0.84 11.89
C GLY A 149 -5.78 -1.86 10.79
N ILE A 150 -5.18 -1.44 9.67
CA ILE A 150 -4.74 -2.33 8.59
C ILE A 150 -3.24 -2.20 8.40
N SER A 151 -2.50 -3.32 8.29
CA SER A 151 -1.06 -3.32 8.02
C SER A 151 -0.28 -2.53 9.08
N TYR A 152 0.57 -1.58 8.73
CA TYR A 152 1.18 -0.64 9.70
C TYR A 152 0.14 0.05 10.63
N GLY A 153 -1.10 0.26 10.19
CA GLY A 153 -2.17 0.74 11.06
C GLY A 153 -2.42 -0.14 12.29
N THR A 154 -2.12 -1.44 12.21
CA THR A 154 -2.14 -2.35 13.37
C THR A 154 -1.00 -2.10 14.34
N TYR A 155 0.18 -1.71 13.85
CA TYR A 155 1.33 -1.30 14.66
C TYR A 155 0.99 0.01 15.41
N LEU A 156 0.38 0.97 14.72
CA LEU A 156 -0.14 2.20 15.32
C LEU A 156 -1.26 1.92 16.35
N ALA A 157 -2.19 1.02 16.04
CA ALA A 157 -3.26 0.63 16.97
C ALA A 157 -2.68 0.05 18.27
N GLN A 158 -1.73 -0.87 18.16
CA GLN A 158 -1.00 -1.43 19.28
C GLN A 158 -0.27 -0.35 20.10
N ARG A 159 0.36 0.64 19.44
CA ARG A 159 0.98 1.78 20.15
C ARG A 159 -0.05 2.59 20.94
N ILE A 160 -1.24 2.83 20.38
CA ILE A 160 -2.32 3.53 21.09
C ILE A 160 -2.81 2.68 22.28
N MET A 161 -2.97 1.37 22.12
CA MET A 161 -3.32 0.47 23.22
C MET A 161 -2.30 0.53 24.36
N ALA A 162 -1.01 0.60 24.04
CA ALA A 162 0.05 0.67 25.04
C ALA A 162 0.11 2.02 25.76
N ASN A 163 -0.08 3.13 25.03
CA ASN A 163 0.13 4.48 25.55
C ASN A 163 -1.15 5.14 26.11
N HIS A 164 -2.31 4.79 25.58
CA HIS A 164 -3.61 5.42 25.87
C HIS A 164 -4.74 4.39 26.04
N PRO A 165 -4.56 3.33 26.86
CA PRO A 165 -5.54 2.26 26.98
C PRO A 165 -6.93 2.72 27.47
N ASP A 166 -6.98 3.81 28.24
CA ASP A 166 -8.20 4.43 28.75
C ASP A 166 -9.08 5.04 27.65
N ARG A 167 -8.50 5.35 26.49
CA ARG A 167 -9.18 5.95 25.34
C ARG A 167 -9.74 4.91 24.36
N VAL A 168 -9.45 3.63 24.54
CA VAL A 168 -9.78 2.58 23.57
C VAL A 168 -10.88 1.67 24.10
N ARG A 169 -11.96 1.54 23.34
CA ARG A 169 -13.08 0.63 23.65
C ARG A 169 -12.85 -0.77 23.10
N SER A 170 -12.47 -0.88 21.84
CA SER A 170 -12.16 -2.14 21.15
C SER A 170 -11.19 -1.91 20.01
N VAL A 171 -10.53 -2.97 19.56
CA VAL A 171 -9.52 -2.90 18.49
C VAL A 171 -9.74 -3.99 17.46
N VAL A 172 -9.74 -3.64 16.18
CA VAL A 172 -9.61 -4.59 15.07
C VAL A 172 -8.22 -4.41 14.46
N LEU A 173 -7.43 -5.48 14.45
CA LEU A 173 -6.12 -5.56 13.81
C LEU A 173 -6.25 -6.46 12.57
N ASP A 174 -6.21 -5.86 11.39
CA ASP A 174 -6.35 -6.56 10.11
C ASP A 174 -4.99 -6.59 9.40
N SER A 175 -4.49 -7.79 9.08
CA SER A 175 -3.16 -8.00 8.48
C SER A 175 -2.04 -7.40 9.33
N THR A 176 -1.66 -8.14 10.37
CA THR A 176 -1.03 -7.53 11.56
C THR A 176 0.48 -7.40 11.46
N VAL A 177 1.01 -6.29 11.98
CA VAL A 177 2.43 -6.06 12.26
C VAL A 177 2.62 -5.93 13.79
N PRO A 178 3.12 -6.97 14.49
CA PRO A 178 3.38 -6.91 15.93
C PRO A 178 4.43 -5.88 16.30
N LEU A 179 4.29 -5.21 17.46
CA LEU A 179 5.32 -4.28 17.95
C LEU A 179 6.69 -4.93 18.12
N GLN A 180 6.71 -6.20 18.53
CA GLN A 180 7.90 -6.99 18.83
C GLN A 180 8.50 -7.73 17.63
N ALA A 181 7.95 -7.53 16.42
CA ALA A 181 8.41 -8.24 15.25
C ALA A 181 9.72 -7.65 14.73
N ASN A 182 10.76 -8.48 14.62
CA ASN A 182 11.96 -8.14 13.85
C ASN A 182 11.63 -8.23 12.36
N LYS A 183 10.91 -7.22 11.83
CA LYS A 183 10.23 -7.31 10.53
C LYS A 183 11.17 -7.72 9.41
N TYR A 184 12.39 -7.17 9.36
CA TYR A 184 13.32 -7.48 8.28
C TYR A 184 13.99 -8.85 8.40
N GLU A 185 14.00 -9.46 9.59
CA GLU A 185 14.41 -10.85 9.75
C GLU A 185 13.34 -11.81 9.21
N LEU A 186 12.06 -11.44 9.33
CA LEU A 186 10.93 -12.30 9.00
C LEU A 186 10.45 -12.14 7.55
N ILE A 187 10.62 -10.95 6.96
CA ILE A 187 10.08 -10.60 5.62
C ILE A 187 10.55 -11.53 4.50
N VAL A 188 11.73 -12.14 4.65
CA VAL A 188 12.31 -13.04 3.64
C VAL A 188 11.46 -14.30 3.43
N ARG A 189 10.70 -14.73 4.43
CA ARG A 189 9.84 -15.93 4.35
C ARG A 189 8.39 -15.64 3.99
N ASP A 190 7.97 -14.37 3.85
CA ASP A 190 6.55 -14.01 3.72
C ASP A 190 5.88 -14.72 2.52
N LEU A 191 6.56 -14.78 1.36
CA LEU A 191 6.03 -15.45 0.15
C LEU A 191 6.00 -16.98 0.32
N GLU A 192 7.06 -17.57 0.88
CA GLU A 192 7.15 -19.02 1.10
C GLU A 192 6.04 -19.49 2.05
N ILE A 193 5.81 -18.79 3.16
CA ILE A 193 4.76 -19.13 4.12
C ILE A 193 3.38 -19.05 3.45
N SER A 194 3.11 -17.98 2.69
CA SER A 194 1.83 -17.82 1.98
C SER A 194 1.61 -18.94 0.95
N PHE A 195 2.65 -19.32 0.21
CA PHE A 195 2.58 -20.43 -0.73
C PHE A 195 2.37 -21.77 -0.02
N LEU A 196 3.09 -22.03 1.07
CA LEU A 196 2.91 -23.27 1.86
C LEU A 196 1.52 -23.36 2.48
N ASN A 197 0.93 -22.24 2.93
CA ASN A 197 -0.45 -22.21 3.39
C ASN A 197 -1.44 -22.62 2.29
N LEU A 198 -1.19 -22.23 1.04
CA LEU A 198 -1.97 -22.68 -0.12
C LEU A 198 -1.78 -24.17 -0.40
N VAL A 199 -0.55 -24.68 -0.27
CA VAL A 199 -0.29 -26.12 -0.40
C VAL A 199 -1.06 -26.90 0.66
N GLU A 200 -1.03 -26.46 1.93
CA GLU A 200 -1.82 -27.07 3.01
C GLU A 200 -3.32 -27.09 2.69
N ASP A 201 -3.84 -26.01 2.10
CA ASP A 201 -5.24 -25.96 1.67
C ASP A 201 -5.50 -26.94 0.50
N CYS A 202 -4.60 -27.08 -0.47
CA CYS A 202 -4.72 -28.09 -1.52
C CYS A 202 -4.65 -29.52 -0.98
N GLU A 203 -3.79 -29.79 0.00
CA GLU A 203 -3.66 -31.11 0.62
C GLU A 203 -4.90 -31.49 1.43
N ALA A 204 -5.58 -30.51 2.02
CA ALA A 204 -6.85 -30.71 2.72
C ALA A 204 -8.04 -30.96 1.77
N ASP A 205 -7.98 -30.46 0.52
CA ASP A 205 -8.98 -30.76 -0.51
C ASP A 205 -8.70 -32.10 -1.19
N THR A 206 -9.66 -33.04 -1.11
CA THR A 206 -9.47 -34.40 -1.63
C THR A 206 -9.21 -34.45 -3.14
N ALA A 207 -9.81 -33.56 -3.92
CA ALA A 207 -9.63 -33.54 -5.37
C ALA A 207 -8.29 -32.89 -5.75
N CYS A 208 -7.92 -31.79 -5.10
CA CYS A 208 -6.65 -31.11 -5.29
C CYS A 208 -5.48 -32.00 -4.88
N ALA A 209 -5.53 -32.61 -3.69
CA ALA A 209 -4.51 -33.52 -3.20
C ALA A 209 -4.29 -34.73 -4.13
N ALA A 210 -5.38 -35.26 -4.70
CA ALA A 210 -5.30 -36.38 -5.66
C ALA A 210 -4.70 -35.95 -7.01
N ALA A 211 -5.02 -34.73 -7.48
CA ALA A 211 -4.52 -34.20 -8.74
C ALA A 211 -3.06 -33.71 -8.65
N TYR A 212 -2.66 -33.16 -7.50
CA TYR A 212 -1.38 -32.47 -7.31
C TYR A 212 -0.61 -33.03 -6.10
N PRO A 213 -0.24 -34.32 -6.10
CA PRO A 213 0.52 -34.90 -4.97
C PRO A 213 1.93 -34.30 -4.89
N ASN A 214 2.46 -34.20 -3.65
CA ASN A 214 3.80 -33.71 -3.33
C ASN A 214 4.09 -32.30 -3.90
N LEU A 215 3.12 -31.40 -3.79
CA LEU A 215 3.18 -30.09 -4.43
C LEU A 215 4.36 -29.26 -3.93
N THR A 216 4.68 -29.32 -2.63
CA THR A 216 5.84 -28.63 -2.05
C THR A 216 7.15 -29.04 -2.70
N GLU A 217 7.46 -30.34 -2.75
CA GLU A 217 8.71 -30.83 -3.35
C GLU A 217 8.78 -30.55 -4.85
N ARG A 218 7.64 -30.64 -5.54
CA ARG A 218 7.50 -30.32 -6.96
C ARG A 218 7.78 -28.86 -7.25
N THR A 219 7.21 -27.94 -6.48
CA THR A 219 7.48 -26.51 -6.63
C THR A 219 8.94 -26.17 -6.32
N GLN A 220 9.53 -26.79 -5.28
CA GLN A 220 10.95 -26.62 -5.01
C GLN A 220 11.82 -27.07 -6.20
N ALA A 221 11.53 -28.23 -6.79
CA ALA A 221 12.22 -28.74 -7.96
C ALA A 221 12.02 -27.83 -9.20
N LEU A 222 10.80 -27.31 -9.39
CA LEU A 222 10.48 -26.36 -10.46
C LEU A 222 11.28 -25.07 -10.32
N LEU A 223 11.32 -24.45 -9.14
CA LEU A 223 12.09 -23.22 -8.92
C LEU A 223 13.58 -23.43 -9.19
N ASN A 224 14.15 -24.55 -8.74
CA ASN A 224 15.54 -24.92 -9.03
C ASN A 224 15.80 -25.12 -10.53
N HIS A 225 14.79 -25.59 -11.28
CA HIS A 225 14.87 -25.72 -12.74
C HIS A 225 14.83 -24.34 -13.42
N LEU A 226 13.91 -23.46 -13.02
CA LEU A 226 13.74 -22.12 -13.58
C LEU A 226 14.99 -21.23 -13.38
N ASP A 227 15.74 -21.41 -12.29
CA ASP A 227 17.03 -20.74 -12.09
C ASP A 227 18.10 -21.13 -13.13
N GLN A 228 18.03 -22.36 -13.64
CA GLN A 228 19.02 -22.91 -14.58
C GLN A 228 18.58 -22.75 -16.03
N ALA A 229 17.28 -22.90 -16.29
CA ALA A 229 16.68 -22.88 -17.60
C ALA A 229 15.28 -22.25 -17.52
N PRO A 230 15.17 -20.92 -17.62
CA PRO A 230 13.88 -20.24 -17.72
C PRO A 230 13.06 -20.76 -18.91
N LEU A 231 11.74 -20.81 -18.75
CA LEU A 231 10.84 -21.33 -19.78
C LEU A 231 10.42 -20.21 -20.75
N PRO A 232 10.58 -20.38 -22.08
CA PRO A 232 10.17 -19.35 -23.02
C PRO A 232 8.64 -19.18 -23.05
N LEU A 233 8.18 -17.94 -23.13
CA LEU A 233 6.80 -17.62 -23.45
C LEU A 233 6.58 -17.65 -24.97
N ALA A 234 5.37 -18.00 -25.40
CA ALA A 234 5.02 -18.03 -26.81
C ALA A 234 5.10 -16.63 -27.46
N GLU A 235 4.76 -15.60 -26.68
CA GLU A 235 4.89 -14.19 -27.02
C GLU A 235 5.21 -13.38 -25.75
N PRO A 236 5.84 -12.20 -25.86
CA PRO A 236 6.07 -11.34 -24.71
C PRO A 236 4.75 -10.92 -24.04
N ILE A 237 4.70 -10.97 -22.72
CA ILE A 237 3.52 -10.56 -21.94
C ILE A 237 3.88 -9.48 -20.91
N THR A 238 2.93 -8.65 -20.52
CA THR A 238 3.12 -7.66 -19.46
C THR A 238 2.27 -8.02 -18.24
N PRO A 239 2.90 -8.42 -17.11
CA PRO A 239 2.19 -8.68 -15.85
C PRO A 239 1.32 -7.50 -15.39
N LEU A 240 0.22 -7.77 -14.68
CA LEU A 240 -0.77 -6.75 -14.24
C LEU A 240 -0.16 -5.55 -13.51
N GLU A 241 0.87 -5.79 -12.69
CA GLU A 241 1.49 -4.77 -11.84
C GLU A 241 2.88 -4.33 -12.35
N ARG A 242 3.18 -4.60 -13.63
CA ARG A 242 4.43 -4.21 -14.27
C ARG A 242 4.19 -3.43 -15.55
N THR A 243 5.16 -2.58 -15.90
CA THR A 243 5.16 -1.82 -17.16
C THR A 243 6.09 -2.44 -18.21
N THR A 244 6.97 -3.36 -17.80
CA THR A 244 7.95 -4.01 -18.67
C THR A 244 7.46 -5.41 -19.06
N PRO A 245 7.47 -5.75 -20.36
CA PRO A 245 7.18 -7.11 -20.81
C PRO A 245 8.23 -8.12 -20.34
N ILE A 246 7.79 -9.37 -20.18
CA ILE A 246 8.65 -10.53 -19.94
C ILE A 246 8.54 -11.50 -21.11
N GLU A 247 9.65 -12.14 -21.45
CA GLU A 247 9.72 -13.09 -22.58
C GLU A 247 9.87 -14.55 -22.11
N GLN A 248 10.12 -14.76 -20.82
CA GLN A 248 10.38 -16.06 -20.22
C GLN A 248 9.80 -16.11 -18.80
N VAL A 249 9.39 -17.29 -18.36
CA VAL A 249 9.04 -17.57 -16.97
C VAL A 249 10.33 -17.90 -16.22
N THR A 250 10.67 -17.07 -15.23
CA THR A 250 11.79 -17.30 -14.29
C THR A 250 11.24 -17.59 -12.90
N ALA A 251 12.13 -17.95 -11.97
CA ALA A 251 11.75 -18.09 -10.56
C ALA A 251 11.24 -16.76 -9.97
N ASP A 252 11.78 -15.62 -10.39
CA ASP A 252 11.31 -14.28 -9.99
C ASP A 252 9.91 -13.98 -10.53
N GLU A 253 9.60 -14.39 -11.77
CA GLU A 253 8.24 -14.24 -12.32
C GLU A 253 7.23 -15.16 -11.61
N PHE A 254 7.66 -16.35 -11.17
CA PHE A 254 6.83 -17.21 -10.32
C PHE A 254 6.63 -16.61 -8.92
N ALA A 255 7.65 -16.02 -8.31
CA ALA A 255 7.52 -15.29 -7.05
C ALA A 255 6.58 -14.08 -7.19
N THR A 256 6.63 -13.37 -8.32
CA THR A 256 5.72 -12.27 -8.65
C THR A 256 4.27 -12.76 -8.73
N LEU A 257 4.03 -13.93 -9.32
CA LEU A 257 2.70 -14.54 -9.34
C LEU A 257 2.18 -14.80 -7.91
N ILE A 258 3.00 -15.35 -7.02
CA ILE A 258 2.61 -15.55 -5.60
C ILE A 258 2.33 -14.20 -4.93
N GLU A 259 3.12 -13.17 -5.22
CA GLU A 259 2.90 -11.84 -4.68
C GLU A 259 1.52 -11.26 -5.07
N LEU A 260 1.02 -11.56 -6.28
CA LEU A 260 -0.32 -11.15 -6.71
C LEU A 260 -1.47 -11.81 -5.91
N MET A 261 -1.23 -12.94 -5.24
CA MET A 261 -2.23 -13.54 -4.31
C MET A 261 -2.64 -12.56 -3.22
N ASN A 262 -1.77 -11.61 -2.91
CA ASN A 262 -2.01 -10.61 -1.88
C ASN A 262 -3.24 -9.73 -2.17
N HIS A 263 -3.49 -9.42 -3.45
CA HIS A 263 -4.58 -8.54 -3.88
C HIS A 263 -5.66 -9.28 -4.67
N LYS A 264 -5.33 -10.43 -5.27
CA LYS A 264 -6.22 -11.22 -6.11
C LYS A 264 -6.25 -12.71 -5.69
N PRO A 265 -6.40 -13.04 -4.40
CA PRO A 265 -6.25 -14.42 -3.91
C PRO A 265 -7.18 -15.40 -4.62
N GLY A 266 -8.45 -15.03 -4.84
CA GLY A 266 -9.42 -15.88 -5.54
C GLY A 266 -9.18 -16.05 -7.05
N GLN A 267 -8.32 -15.24 -7.65
CA GLN A 267 -7.91 -15.38 -9.05
C GLN A 267 -6.60 -16.17 -9.17
N ILE A 268 -5.68 -16.01 -8.21
CA ILE A 268 -4.36 -16.65 -8.29
C ILE A 268 -4.34 -18.02 -7.61
N ALA A 269 -4.82 -18.11 -6.36
CA ALA A 269 -4.68 -19.32 -5.55
C ALA A 269 -5.30 -20.59 -6.19
N PRO A 270 -6.48 -20.54 -6.82
CA PRO A 270 -7.06 -21.71 -7.49
C PRO A 270 -6.19 -22.32 -8.60
N TYR A 271 -5.37 -21.51 -9.27
CA TYR A 271 -4.61 -21.92 -10.45
C TYR A 271 -3.18 -22.32 -10.13
N LEU A 272 -2.65 -21.97 -8.95
CA LEU A 272 -1.23 -22.21 -8.64
C LEU A 272 -0.82 -23.69 -8.72
N PRO A 273 -1.59 -24.66 -8.20
CA PRO A 273 -1.25 -26.08 -8.37
C PRO A 273 -1.19 -26.51 -9.84
N LEU A 274 -2.14 -26.04 -10.66
CA LEU A 274 -2.15 -26.30 -12.11
C LEU A 274 -0.94 -25.67 -12.79
N ILE A 275 -0.61 -24.41 -12.45
CA ILE A 275 0.53 -23.69 -13.01
C ILE A 275 1.84 -24.42 -12.70
N VAL A 276 2.02 -24.92 -11.47
CA VAL A 276 3.20 -25.73 -11.13
C VAL A 276 3.29 -26.95 -12.05
N GLN A 277 2.19 -27.71 -12.20
CA GLN A 277 2.16 -28.88 -13.08
C GLN A 277 2.43 -28.53 -14.56
N GLU A 278 1.86 -27.46 -15.07
CA GLU A 278 2.05 -27.03 -16.46
C GLU A 278 3.50 -26.60 -16.71
N LEU A 279 4.08 -25.81 -15.81
CA LEU A 279 5.45 -25.34 -15.95
C LEU A 279 6.46 -26.50 -15.88
N GLU A 280 6.23 -27.53 -15.07
CA GLU A 280 7.03 -28.77 -15.09
C GLU A 280 7.01 -29.47 -16.48
N GLN A 281 5.94 -29.28 -17.25
CA GLN A 281 5.77 -29.82 -18.60
C GLN A 281 6.22 -28.84 -19.69
N GLY A 282 6.74 -27.66 -19.32
CA GLY A 282 7.11 -26.59 -20.24
C GLY A 282 5.92 -25.83 -20.84
N ILE A 283 4.72 -26.00 -20.28
CA ILE A 283 3.51 -25.29 -20.68
C ILE A 283 3.41 -23.99 -19.89
N THR A 284 3.34 -22.85 -20.59
CA THR A 284 3.36 -21.51 -19.96
C THR A 284 2.05 -20.74 -20.11
N THR A 285 1.03 -21.35 -20.71
CA THR A 285 -0.22 -20.68 -21.09
C THR A 285 -1.06 -20.23 -19.89
N THR A 286 -1.25 -21.09 -18.88
CA THR A 286 -2.03 -20.69 -17.70
C THR A 286 -1.27 -19.66 -16.87
N PHE A 287 0.04 -19.84 -16.70
CA PHE A 287 0.89 -18.83 -16.06
C PHE A 287 0.71 -17.45 -16.72
N ALA A 288 0.85 -17.39 -18.04
CA ALA A 288 0.72 -16.15 -18.80
C ALA A 288 -0.68 -15.54 -18.66
N GLY A 289 -1.73 -16.35 -18.74
CA GLY A 289 -3.11 -15.89 -18.62
C GLY A 289 -3.47 -15.38 -17.22
N VAL A 290 -2.93 -16.00 -16.17
CA VAL A 290 -3.17 -15.61 -14.78
C VAL A 290 -2.38 -14.36 -14.41
N ILE A 291 -1.07 -14.31 -14.71
CA ILE A 291 -0.20 -13.19 -14.29
C ILE A 291 -0.54 -11.87 -15.02
N THR A 292 -1.12 -11.96 -16.22
CA THR A 292 -1.63 -10.81 -16.99
C THR A 292 -3.10 -10.48 -16.66
N GLY A 293 -3.79 -11.34 -15.91
CA GLY A 293 -5.22 -11.23 -15.66
C GLY A 293 -6.11 -11.54 -16.85
N ALA A 294 -5.55 -11.90 -18.01
CA ALA A 294 -6.30 -12.19 -19.24
C ALA A 294 -7.36 -13.29 -19.06
N MET A 295 -7.14 -14.22 -18.11
CA MET A 295 -8.09 -15.29 -17.80
C MET A 295 -9.35 -14.85 -17.05
N PHE A 296 -9.32 -13.68 -16.41
CA PHE A 296 -10.41 -13.25 -15.52
C PHE A 296 -11.33 -12.20 -16.16
N GLY A 297 -11.03 -11.79 -17.39
CA GLY A 297 -11.70 -10.68 -18.07
C GLY A 297 -11.45 -9.33 -17.38
N SER A 298 -11.83 -8.23 -18.02
CA SER A 298 -11.98 -6.95 -17.32
C SER A 298 -13.06 -7.11 -16.26
N GLU A 299 -12.73 -6.98 -14.96
CA GLU A 299 -13.63 -7.18 -13.80
C GLU A 299 -15.13 -7.04 -14.13
N ALA A 300 -15.76 -8.18 -14.44
CA ALA A 300 -17.20 -8.26 -14.40
C ALA A 300 -17.61 -8.21 -12.92
N SER A 301 -18.65 -7.44 -12.63
CA SER A 301 -19.26 -7.35 -11.31
C SER A 301 -19.52 -8.75 -10.72
N PRO A 302 -19.43 -8.92 -9.39
CA PRO A 302 -19.45 -10.24 -8.75
C PRO A 302 -20.71 -11.03 -9.13
N PRO A 303 -20.60 -12.37 -9.30
CA PRO A 303 -21.72 -13.20 -9.70
C PRO A 303 -22.79 -13.23 -8.59
N THR A 304 -24.05 -13.13 -8.99
CA THR A 304 -25.22 -13.32 -8.12
C THR A 304 -25.75 -14.74 -8.34
N PHE A 305 -25.85 -15.52 -7.27
CA PHE A 305 -26.50 -16.83 -7.27
C PHE A 305 -28.02 -16.67 -7.15
N GLU A 306 -28.78 -17.40 -7.97
CA GLU A 306 -30.25 -17.31 -8.04
C GLU A 306 -30.97 -17.90 -6.81
N SER A 307 -31.89 -17.14 -6.20
CA SER A 307 -33.34 -17.31 -6.45
C SER A 307 -34.24 -16.51 -5.47
N SER A 308 -35.16 -15.70 -6.05
CA SER A 308 -36.39 -15.09 -5.50
C SER A 308 -36.25 -13.80 -4.64
N PRO A 309 -37.34 -13.01 -4.49
CA PRO A 309 -37.37 -11.52 -4.36
C PRO A 309 -36.38 -10.63 -5.13
N GLU A 310 -35.40 -11.23 -5.82
CA GLU A 310 -34.33 -10.58 -6.56
C GLU A 310 -34.78 -9.72 -7.73
N ALA A 311 -35.89 -10.03 -8.41
CA ALA A 311 -36.32 -9.23 -9.57
C ALA A 311 -36.57 -7.74 -9.23
N TYR A 312 -37.04 -7.44 -8.02
CA TYR A 312 -37.18 -6.05 -7.55
C TYR A 312 -35.86 -5.44 -7.06
N ARG A 313 -34.93 -6.25 -6.52
CA ARG A 313 -33.58 -5.79 -6.12
C ARG A 313 -32.65 -5.63 -7.32
N LEU A 314 -32.83 -6.38 -8.39
CA LEU A 314 -32.07 -6.26 -9.65
C LEU A 314 -32.43 -4.95 -10.35
N GLN A 315 -33.72 -4.58 -10.39
CA GLN A 315 -34.12 -3.23 -10.81
C GLN A 315 -33.53 -2.16 -9.90
N ALA A 316 -33.55 -2.34 -8.57
CA ALA A 316 -32.94 -1.38 -7.65
C ALA A 316 -31.41 -1.27 -7.85
N ARG A 317 -30.70 -2.39 -8.06
CA ARG A 317 -29.26 -2.45 -8.32
C ARG A 317 -28.87 -1.93 -9.69
N ASP A 318 -29.67 -2.17 -10.72
CA ASP A 318 -29.47 -1.57 -12.05
C ASP A 318 -29.70 -0.06 -11.97
N PHE A 319 -30.71 0.38 -11.21
CA PHE A 319 -30.91 1.79 -10.91
C PHE A 319 -29.77 2.37 -10.07
N GLU A 320 -29.23 1.66 -9.09
CA GLU A 320 -28.09 2.07 -8.26
C GLU A 320 -26.79 2.10 -9.05
N ALA A 321 -26.47 1.07 -9.84
CA ALA A 321 -25.29 1.01 -10.69
C ALA A 321 -25.34 2.08 -11.79
N LYS A 322 -26.52 2.29 -12.40
CA LYS A 322 -26.71 3.39 -13.35
C LYS A 322 -26.73 4.75 -12.66
N ALA A 323 -27.22 4.83 -11.41
CA ALA A 323 -27.11 6.05 -10.61
C ALA A 323 -25.65 6.32 -10.22
N GLU A 324 -24.87 5.30 -9.85
CA GLU A 324 -23.43 5.40 -9.55
C GLU A 324 -22.63 5.76 -10.79
N GLU A 325 -22.94 5.18 -11.96
CA GLU A 325 -22.35 5.56 -13.24
C GLU A 325 -22.66 7.02 -13.56
N VAL A 326 -23.92 7.43 -13.43
CA VAL A 326 -24.34 8.82 -13.65
C VAL A 326 -23.72 9.74 -12.60
N LEU A 327 -23.60 9.33 -11.34
CA LEU A 327 -23.00 10.10 -10.26
C LEU A 327 -21.48 10.21 -10.44
N ARG A 328 -20.81 9.15 -10.89
CA ARG A 328 -19.39 9.15 -11.24
C ARG A 328 -19.16 10.04 -12.46
N ALA A 329 -19.93 9.87 -13.53
CA ALA A 329 -19.86 10.73 -14.70
C ALA A 329 -20.13 12.21 -14.34
N ARG A 330 -21.10 12.47 -13.45
CA ARG A 330 -21.37 13.82 -12.92
C ARG A 330 -20.27 14.33 -12.02
N ALA A 331 -19.67 13.49 -11.18
CA ALA A 331 -18.57 13.86 -10.29
C ALA A 331 -17.32 14.17 -11.11
N THR A 332 -16.98 13.32 -12.09
CA THR A 332 -15.90 13.57 -13.05
C THR A 332 -16.19 14.83 -13.87
N ALA A 333 -17.41 15.03 -14.37
CA ALA A 333 -17.77 16.26 -15.09
C ALA A 333 -17.74 17.50 -14.20
N ALA A 334 -18.16 17.37 -12.93
CA ALA A 334 -18.07 18.44 -11.95
C ALA A 334 -16.62 18.80 -11.68
N GLU A 335 -15.77 17.80 -11.42
CA GLU A 335 -14.34 17.92 -11.17
C GLU A 335 -13.60 18.54 -12.36
N THR A 336 -13.80 18.03 -13.57
CA THR A 336 -13.18 18.60 -14.79
C THR A 336 -13.71 19.99 -15.15
N SER A 337 -14.87 20.39 -14.62
CA SER A 337 -15.41 21.74 -14.80
C SER A 337 -14.86 22.76 -13.78
N ARG A 338 -14.23 22.29 -12.68
CA ARG A 338 -13.71 23.18 -11.63
C ARG A 338 -12.63 24.10 -12.19
N PRO A 339 -12.58 25.38 -11.76
CA PRO A 339 -11.51 26.29 -12.11
C PRO A 339 -10.12 25.72 -11.87
N ALA A 340 -9.88 25.09 -10.71
CA ALA A 340 -8.60 24.49 -10.38
C ALA A 340 -8.16 23.42 -11.38
N SER A 341 -9.02 22.43 -11.62
CA SER A 341 -8.71 21.28 -12.48
C SER A 341 -8.54 21.68 -13.94
N ARG A 342 -9.33 22.67 -14.42
CA ARG A 342 -9.14 23.25 -15.76
C ARG A 342 -7.81 24.00 -15.89
N TRP A 343 -7.39 24.70 -14.86
CA TRP A 343 -6.12 25.43 -14.87
C TRP A 343 -4.93 24.47 -14.96
N VAL A 344 -4.94 23.38 -14.18
CA VAL A 344 -3.91 22.33 -14.26
C VAL A 344 -3.91 21.66 -15.64
N GLN A 345 -5.09 21.32 -16.18
CA GLN A 345 -5.21 20.74 -17.52
C GLN A 345 -4.71 21.67 -18.63
N GLN A 346 -4.89 22.99 -18.49
CA GLN A 346 -4.33 23.95 -19.44
C GLN A 346 -2.80 23.91 -19.46
N ILE A 347 -2.16 23.77 -18.30
CA ILE A 347 -0.70 23.66 -18.22
C ILE A 347 -0.23 22.34 -18.85
N GLN A 348 -0.92 21.22 -18.58
CA GLN A 348 -0.64 19.94 -19.22
C GLN A 348 -0.77 20.03 -20.75
N ALA A 349 -1.85 20.64 -21.25
CA ALA A 349 -2.06 20.84 -22.68
C ALA A 349 -0.98 21.75 -23.30
N ILE A 350 -0.44 22.73 -22.56
CA ILE A 350 0.71 23.52 -23.01
C ILE A 350 1.96 22.64 -23.07
N ALA A 351 2.22 21.81 -22.05
CA ALA A 351 3.34 20.88 -22.04
C ALA A 351 3.32 19.95 -23.27
N ASP A 352 2.15 19.42 -23.64
CA ASP A 352 1.96 18.56 -24.82
C ASP A 352 2.34 19.21 -26.16
N THR A 353 2.47 20.55 -26.20
CA THR A 353 2.89 21.29 -27.40
C THR A 353 4.38 21.63 -27.44
N ARG A 354 5.10 21.41 -26.34
CA ARG A 354 6.54 21.68 -26.22
C ARG A 354 7.36 20.46 -26.68
N PRO A 355 8.65 20.64 -27.05
CA PRO A 355 9.58 19.52 -27.18
C PRO A 355 9.63 18.68 -25.90
N ASP A 356 9.81 17.36 -26.02
CA ASP A 356 9.71 16.43 -24.89
C ASP A 356 10.53 16.85 -23.66
N SER A 357 11.76 17.33 -23.85
CA SER A 357 12.62 17.79 -22.74
C SER A 357 12.04 19.02 -22.02
N GLU A 358 11.48 19.98 -22.75
CA GLU A 358 10.85 21.17 -22.20
C GLU A 358 9.48 20.87 -21.57
N ALA A 359 8.73 19.95 -22.16
CA ALA A 359 7.46 19.46 -21.62
C ALA A 359 7.66 18.78 -20.26
N VAL A 360 8.66 17.88 -20.18
CA VAL A 360 9.03 17.20 -18.94
C VAL A 360 9.48 18.19 -17.87
N LEU A 361 10.31 19.18 -18.22
CA LEU A 361 10.74 20.22 -17.27
C LEU A 361 9.58 21.07 -16.74
N LEU A 362 8.64 21.46 -17.61
CA LEU A 362 7.46 22.23 -17.19
C LEU A 362 6.60 21.43 -16.20
N LEU A 363 6.33 20.16 -16.50
CA LEU A 363 5.53 19.29 -15.63
C LEU A 363 6.23 19.03 -14.29
N ILE A 364 7.55 18.84 -14.31
CA ILE A 364 8.40 18.76 -13.11
C ILE A 364 8.25 20.01 -12.25
N ASN A 365 8.38 21.20 -12.85
CA ASN A 365 8.24 22.45 -12.13
C ASN A 365 6.82 22.62 -11.57
N LEU A 366 5.78 22.25 -12.33
CA LEU A 366 4.39 22.23 -11.88
C LEU A 366 4.19 21.30 -10.68
N PHE A 367 4.75 20.08 -10.72
CA PHE A 367 4.68 19.15 -9.61
C PHE A 367 5.45 19.63 -8.39
N GLY A 368 6.46 20.50 -8.55
CA GLY A 368 7.12 21.17 -7.44
C GLY A 368 6.26 22.25 -6.75
N VAL A 369 5.21 22.75 -7.41
CA VAL A 369 4.39 23.85 -6.89
C VAL A 369 3.58 23.36 -5.69
N GLY A 370 3.92 23.85 -4.50
CA GLY A 370 3.28 23.45 -3.24
C GLY A 370 3.90 22.23 -2.56
N TYR A 371 5.08 21.80 -3.01
CA TYR A 371 6.00 20.98 -2.21
C TYR A 371 7.01 21.88 -1.49
N THR A 372 7.07 21.69 -0.16
CA THR A 372 8.05 22.23 0.80
C THR A 372 8.29 23.74 0.83
N GLU A 373 8.08 24.34 2.01
CA GLU A 373 8.26 25.77 2.39
C GLU A 373 7.46 26.83 1.61
N THR A 374 7.02 26.55 0.40
CA THR A 374 6.09 27.43 -0.30
C THR A 374 4.68 27.26 0.25
N PRO A 375 4.04 28.33 0.75
CA PRO A 375 2.66 28.23 1.20
C PRO A 375 1.77 27.69 0.08
N ARG A 376 0.81 26.82 0.41
CA ARG A 376 -0.21 26.35 -0.56
C ARG A 376 -1.25 27.45 -0.80
N ASP A 377 -0.77 28.55 -1.35
CA ASP A 377 -1.50 29.79 -1.51
C ASP A 377 -1.37 30.37 -2.91
N ARG A 378 -2.09 31.46 -3.12
CA ARG A 378 -2.17 32.08 -4.43
C ARG A 378 -0.83 32.62 -4.90
N GLU A 379 -0.03 33.17 -3.98
CA GLU A 379 1.25 33.81 -4.30
C GLU A 379 2.22 32.79 -4.88
N THR A 380 2.25 31.58 -4.32
CA THR A 380 3.07 30.47 -4.82
C THR A 380 2.66 30.04 -6.23
N LEU A 381 1.35 29.91 -6.51
CA LEU A 381 0.88 29.59 -7.88
C LEU A 381 1.28 30.69 -8.87
N LEU A 382 1.18 31.96 -8.47
CA LEU A 382 1.53 33.09 -9.32
C LEU A 382 3.04 33.18 -9.58
N ALA A 383 3.87 32.86 -8.59
CA ALA A 383 5.32 32.80 -8.74
C ALA A 383 5.72 31.74 -9.78
N PHE A 384 5.12 30.54 -9.70
CA PHE A 384 5.30 29.50 -10.71
C PHE A 384 4.91 29.97 -12.12
N VAL A 385 3.76 30.64 -12.26
CA VAL A 385 3.33 31.15 -13.57
C VAL A 385 4.33 32.17 -14.13
N ALA A 386 4.87 33.04 -13.27
CA ALA A 386 5.83 34.06 -13.66
C ALA A 386 7.21 33.47 -14.02
N GLU A 387 7.57 32.31 -13.47
CA GLU A 387 8.82 31.61 -13.77
C GLU A 387 8.74 30.81 -15.08
N GLU A 388 7.63 30.10 -15.31
CA GLU A 388 7.53 29.10 -16.40
C GLU A 388 6.90 29.62 -17.70
N PHE A 389 6.27 30.79 -17.67
CA PHE A 389 5.51 31.34 -18.78
C PHE A 389 5.77 32.83 -18.99
N GLU A 390 5.67 33.26 -20.24
CA GLU A 390 5.77 34.67 -20.63
C GLU A 390 4.57 35.11 -21.49
N GLY A 391 4.46 36.42 -21.71
CA GLY A 391 3.50 37.02 -22.65
C GLY A 391 2.03 36.71 -22.33
N ASN A 392 1.23 36.47 -23.37
CA ASN A 392 -0.22 36.27 -23.22
C ASN A 392 -0.57 35.01 -22.42
N THR A 393 0.25 33.96 -22.49
CA THR A 393 0.04 32.73 -21.73
C THR A 393 0.17 32.99 -20.23
N ALA A 394 1.22 33.68 -19.80
CA ALA A 394 1.41 34.07 -18.41
C ALA A 394 0.25 34.94 -17.89
N ALA A 395 -0.18 35.92 -18.68
CA ALA A 395 -1.31 36.78 -18.33
C ALA A 395 -2.62 35.99 -18.13
N THR A 396 -2.90 35.05 -19.03
CA THR A 396 -4.11 34.21 -18.98
C THR A 396 -4.11 33.30 -17.75
N LEU A 397 -3.00 32.61 -17.49
CA LEU A 397 -2.86 31.73 -16.33
C LEU A 397 -2.92 32.51 -15.01
N THR A 398 -2.30 33.70 -14.96
CA THR A 398 -2.34 34.61 -13.81
C THR A 398 -3.76 35.11 -13.52
N GLU A 399 -4.51 35.51 -14.55
CA GLU A 399 -5.90 35.94 -14.40
C GLU A 399 -6.78 34.80 -13.87
N ALA A 400 -6.60 33.59 -14.40
CA ALA A 400 -7.30 32.41 -13.93
C ALA A 400 -7.01 32.11 -12.45
N VAL A 401 -5.74 32.14 -12.02
CA VAL A 401 -5.36 31.99 -10.60
C VAL A 401 -6.03 33.07 -9.77
N ASN A 402 -5.97 34.34 -10.17
CA ASN A 402 -6.58 35.44 -9.41
C ASN A 402 -8.11 35.36 -9.29
N ALA A 403 -8.79 34.75 -10.26
CA ALA A 403 -10.23 34.55 -10.24
C ALA A 403 -10.69 33.40 -9.31
N MET A 404 -9.79 32.50 -8.90
CA MET A 404 -10.12 31.39 -8.01
C MET A 404 -10.41 31.87 -6.58
N SER A 405 -11.33 31.22 -5.87
CA SER A 405 -11.43 31.38 -4.41
C SER A 405 -10.25 30.69 -3.70
N ASP A 406 -10.01 30.97 -2.42
CA ASP A 406 -8.93 30.30 -1.66
C ASP A 406 -9.18 28.79 -1.48
N VAL A 407 -10.44 28.34 -1.57
CA VAL A 407 -10.80 26.91 -1.61
C VAL A 407 -10.36 26.31 -2.95
N GLU A 408 -10.58 27.00 -4.06
CA GLU A 408 -10.15 26.55 -5.38
C GLU A 408 -8.63 26.59 -5.53
N VAL A 409 -7.96 27.60 -4.98
CA VAL A 409 -6.48 27.64 -4.91
C VAL A 409 -5.94 26.43 -4.15
N ARG A 410 -6.50 26.10 -2.97
CA ARG A 410 -6.11 24.88 -2.25
C ARG A 410 -6.35 23.62 -3.07
N HIS A 411 -7.47 23.57 -3.80
CA HIS A 411 -7.82 22.44 -4.64
C HIS A 411 -6.87 22.25 -5.84
N VAL A 412 -6.24 23.32 -6.37
CA VAL A 412 -5.15 23.19 -7.38
C VAL A 412 -4.06 22.27 -6.85
N TYR A 413 -3.63 22.46 -5.60
CA TYR A 413 -2.59 21.63 -4.99
C TYR A 413 -3.04 20.18 -4.78
N GLU A 414 -4.33 19.94 -4.52
CA GLU A 414 -4.87 18.58 -4.43
C GLU A 414 -4.81 17.88 -5.79
N VAL A 415 -5.18 18.58 -6.87
CA VAL A 415 -5.11 18.06 -8.25
C VAL A 415 -3.67 17.80 -8.67
N VAL A 416 -2.76 18.76 -8.42
CA VAL A 416 -1.33 18.61 -8.73
C VAL A 416 -0.73 17.44 -7.94
N SER A 417 -0.99 17.35 -6.62
CA SER A 417 -0.50 16.24 -5.78
C SER A 417 -0.97 14.88 -6.30
N ALA A 418 -2.23 14.76 -6.72
CA ALA A 418 -2.76 13.52 -7.30
C ALA A 418 -2.07 13.14 -8.62
N LEU A 419 -1.66 14.13 -9.43
CA LEU A 419 -0.88 13.90 -10.64
C LEU A 419 0.57 13.50 -10.32
N THR A 420 1.17 14.10 -9.28
CA THR A 420 2.55 13.78 -8.85
C THR A 420 2.69 12.34 -8.37
N ASP A 421 1.65 11.77 -7.75
CA ASP A 421 1.67 10.37 -7.32
C ASP A 421 1.78 9.39 -8.51
N SER A 422 1.32 9.80 -9.70
CA SER A 422 1.53 9.04 -10.94
C SER A 422 2.92 9.24 -11.54
N PHE A 423 3.62 10.31 -11.16
CA PHE A 423 4.92 10.71 -11.71
C PHE A 423 6.12 10.27 -10.83
N SER A 424 5.91 10.03 -9.54
CA SER A 424 6.94 9.57 -8.60
C SER A 424 6.51 8.30 -7.86
N PRO A 425 6.82 7.11 -8.40
CA PRO A 425 6.54 5.83 -7.73
C PRO A 425 7.19 5.72 -6.35
N ILE A 426 8.33 6.41 -6.14
CA ILE A 426 9.01 6.50 -4.83
C ILE A 426 8.06 7.02 -3.75
N ASP A 427 7.13 7.91 -4.10
CA ASP A 427 6.29 8.64 -3.16
C ASP A 427 4.86 8.14 -3.04
N ALA A 428 4.53 6.98 -3.65
CA ALA A 428 3.21 6.35 -3.58
C ALA A 428 2.72 6.09 -2.14
N ILE A 429 3.64 6.05 -1.16
CA ILE A 429 3.37 5.96 0.27
C ILE A 429 4.11 7.06 1.08
N THR A 430 4.38 8.22 0.47
CA THR A 430 5.14 9.33 1.07
C THR A 430 6.49 8.89 1.66
N ALA A 431 7.52 8.79 0.82
CA ALA A 431 8.74 8.03 1.12
C ALA A 431 9.51 8.53 2.35
N GLY A 432 9.55 9.84 2.57
CA GLY A 432 10.25 10.42 3.73
C GLY A 432 9.56 10.10 5.06
N MET A 433 8.23 10.05 5.07
CA MET A 433 7.47 9.58 6.25
C MET A 433 7.74 8.09 6.49
N PHE A 434 7.64 7.27 5.45
CA PHE A 434 7.94 5.84 5.53
C PHE A 434 9.34 5.61 6.09
N ARG A 435 10.37 6.26 5.54
CA ARG A 435 11.77 6.08 5.95
C ARG A 435 12.05 6.58 7.36
N SER A 436 11.46 7.70 7.77
CA SER A 436 11.63 8.20 9.14
C SER A 436 11.11 7.21 10.17
N LEU A 437 10.00 6.54 9.88
CA LEU A 437 9.45 5.50 10.74
C LEU A 437 10.26 4.21 10.69
N ASP A 438 10.48 3.70 9.48
CA ASP A 438 11.15 2.43 9.21
C ASP A 438 12.56 2.39 9.83
N CYS A 439 13.33 3.45 9.62
CA CYS A 439 14.70 3.59 10.15
C CYS A 439 14.76 3.83 11.66
N ARG A 440 13.68 4.31 12.27
CA ARG A 440 13.58 4.49 13.71
C ARG A 440 13.09 3.23 14.41
N GLU A 441 12.11 2.53 13.83
CA GLU A 441 11.24 1.60 14.59
C GLU A 441 11.25 0.16 14.10
N LEU A 442 11.67 -0.12 12.86
CA LEU A 442 11.62 -1.48 12.30
C LEU A 442 13.03 -2.00 12.00
N VAL A 443 13.84 -1.21 11.29
CA VAL A 443 15.21 -1.61 10.91
C VAL A 443 16.12 -1.79 12.12
N PRO A 444 16.16 -0.90 13.13
CA PRO A 444 17.12 -1.03 14.23
C PRO A 444 16.96 -2.27 15.11
N PHE A 445 15.79 -2.91 15.09
CA PHE A 445 15.52 -4.12 15.86
C PHE A 445 15.74 -5.41 15.07
N SER A 446 16.11 -5.30 13.80
CA SER A 446 16.38 -6.44 12.92
C SER A 446 17.89 -6.58 12.68
N ASN A 447 18.40 -7.81 12.62
CA ASN A 447 19.81 -8.10 12.39
C ASN A 447 20.06 -8.60 10.96
N PRO A 448 20.92 -7.92 10.15
CA PRO A 448 21.23 -8.36 8.79
C PRO A 448 21.74 -9.79 8.67
N ALA A 449 22.54 -10.27 9.64
CA ALA A 449 23.05 -11.64 9.64
C ALA A 449 21.93 -12.66 9.93
N GLN A 450 20.96 -12.30 10.80
CA GLN A 450 19.81 -13.15 11.05
C GLN A 450 18.85 -13.17 9.85
N THR A 451 18.67 -12.05 9.17
CA THR A 451 17.93 -11.97 7.90
C THR A 451 18.53 -12.89 6.85
N GLN A 452 19.85 -12.86 6.68
CA GLN A 452 20.56 -13.76 5.77
C GLN A 452 20.40 -15.23 6.19
N ALA A 453 20.55 -15.54 7.48
CA ALA A 453 20.37 -16.90 7.98
C ALA A 453 18.94 -17.42 7.77
N ASN A 454 17.92 -16.57 7.96
CA ASN A 454 16.52 -16.93 7.72
C ASN A 454 16.26 -17.18 6.23
N TYR A 455 16.88 -16.39 5.34
CA TYR A 455 16.83 -16.60 3.89
C TYR A 455 17.50 -17.92 3.48
N GLU A 456 18.69 -18.21 4.00
CA GLU A 456 19.43 -19.45 3.72
C GLU A 456 18.73 -20.71 4.25
N ALA A 457 17.87 -20.56 5.26
CA ALA A 457 17.08 -21.63 5.84
C ALA A 457 15.76 -21.91 5.11
N MET A 458 15.40 -21.11 4.10
CA MET A 458 14.18 -21.31 3.32
C MET A 458 14.22 -22.62 2.54
N LEU A 459 13.06 -23.25 2.38
CA LEU A 459 12.89 -24.42 1.52
C LEU A 459 12.97 -24.01 0.03
N MET A 460 12.39 -22.86 -0.30
CA MET A 460 12.29 -22.27 -1.63
C MET A 460 12.94 -20.87 -1.63
N PRO A 461 14.28 -20.77 -1.52
CA PRO A 461 14.98 -19.50 -1.37
C PRO A 461 14.72 -18.53 -2.53
N GLN A 462 14.37 -19.02 -3.73
CA GLN A 462 13.99 -18.19 -4.87
C GLN A 462 12.83 -17.23 -4.55
N LEU A 463 11.89 -17.65 -3.69
CA LEU A 463 10.77 -16.80 -3.24
C LEU A 463 11.22 -15.67 -2.30
N GLY A 464 12.41 -15.79 -1.71
CA GLY A 464 13.00 -14.82 -0.78
C GLY A 464 14.01 -13.85 -1.43
N THR A 465 14.48 -14.12 -2.66
CA THR A 465 15.59 -13.38 -3.30
C THR A 465 15.34 -11.87 -3.36
N GLY A 466 14.17 -11.47 -3.85
CA GLY A 466 13.78 -10.06 -3.90
C GLY A 466 13.65 -9.43 -2.50
N ARG A 467 13.14 -10.20 -1.53
CA ARG A 467 12.89 -9.74 -0.16
C ARG A 467 14.18 -9.58 0.65
N VAL A 468 15.18 -10.46 0.50
CA VAL A 468 16.50 -10.29 1.14
C VAL A 468 17.25 -9.10 0.52
N GLY A 469 17.11 -8.89 -0.79
CA GLY A 469 17.61 -7.69 -1.47
C GLY A 469 16.99 -6.40 -0.94
N ALA A 470 15.66 -6.38 -0.79
CA ALA A 470 14.93 -5.24 -0.22
C ALA A 470 15.31 -4.98 1.25
N ALA A 471 15.50 -6.04 2.06
CA ALA A 471 15.97 -5.91 3.44
C ALA A 471 17.38 -5.31 3.49
N LYS A 472 18.30 -5.77 2.64
CA LYS A 472 19.63 -5.18 2.51
C LYS A 472 19.57 -3.69 2.17
N GLN A 473 18.73 -3.32 1.22
CA GLN A 473 18.53 -1.92 0.85
C GLN A 473 18.01 -1.09 2.04
N ALA A 474 17.05 -1.62 2.80
CA ALA A 474 16.55 -0.94 4.00
C ALA A 474 17.66 -0.73 5.06
N TYR A 475 18.49 -1.74 5.32
CA TYR A 475 19.65 -1.60 6.23
C TYR A 475 20.63 -0.53 5.77
N ASP A 476 20.98 -0.53 4.48
CA ASP A 476 21.90 0.43 3.90
C ASP A 476 21.32 1.86 3.97
N LEU A 477 20.06 2.05 3.55
CA LEU A 477 19.36 3.34 3.58
C LEU A 477 19.27 3.91 5.00
N CYS A 478 18.86 3.08 5.97
CA CYS A 478 18.71 3.51 7.36
C CYS A 478 20.04 3.75 8.07
N SER A 479 21.16 3.31 7.50
CA SER A 479 22.48 3.63 8.04
C SER A 479 22.87 5.11 7.85
N PHE A 480 22.16 5.85 6.99
CA PHE A 480 22.40 7.28 6.75
C PHE A 480 21.15 8.16 6.81
N TRP A 481 19.94 7.60 6.91
CA TRP A 481 18.74 8.39 7.17
C TRP A 481 18.83 9.06 8.56
N PRO A 482 18.56 10.37 8.71
CA PRO A 482 18.92 11.12 9.91
C PRO A 482 17.85 11.01 11.01
N VAL A 483 17.65 9.80 11.53
CA VAL A 483 16.79 9.52 12.69
C VAL A 483 17.49 8.59 13.67
N GLU A 484 17.32 8.86 14.96
CA GLU A 484 17.84 7.97 16.00
C GLU A 484 16.92 6.76 16.19
N PRO A 485 17.48 5.55 16.46
CA PRO A 485 16.69 4.38 16.80
C PRO A 485 15.74 4.59 17.98
N ALA A 486 14.56 3.98 17.90
CA ALA A 486 13.63 3.95 19.01
C ALA A 486 14.24 3.24 20.24
N PRO A 487 13.92 3.66 21.47
CA PRO A 487 14.33 2.93 22.65
C PRO A 487 13.68 1.54 22.69
N ALA A 488 14.40 0.52 23.17
CA ALA A 488 13.95 -0.88 23.17
C ALA A 488 12.57 -1.13 23.82
N ARG A 489 12.15 -0.28 24.76
CA ARG A 489 10.80 -0.33 25.35
C ARG A 489 9.67 -0.16 24.33
N GLU A 490 9.94 0.52 23.22
CA GLU A 490 8.98 0.71 22.14
C GLU A 490 8.80 -0.55 21.29
N HIS A 491 9.78 -1.46 21.28
CA HIS A 491 9.71 -2.78 20.62
C HIS A 491 9.07 -3.88 21.50
N ALA A 492 8.62 -3.53 22.72
CA ALA A 492 8.01 -4.51 23.60
C ALA A 492 6.59 -4.89 23.12
N PRO A 493 6.16 -6.16 23.28
CA PRO A 493 4.79 -6.55 22.97
C PRO A 493 3.79 -5.79 23.84
N VAL A 494 2.61 -5.50 23.27
CA VAL A 494 1.51 -4.90 24.03
C VAL A 494 0.89 -5.92 24.96
N ASN A 495 0.82 -5.64 26.26
CA ASN A 495 0.05 -6.44 27.20
C ASN A 495 -1.28 -5.76 27.51
N SER A 496 -2.39 -6.27 26.98
CA SER A 496 -3.70 -5.59 27.03
C SER A 496 -4.85 -6.54 27.33
N SER A 497 -5.86 -6.02 28.03
CA SER A 497 -7.18 -6.64 28.20
C SER A 497 -8.28 -5.86 27.47
N ILE A 498 -7.91 -4.96 26.56
CA ILE A 498 -8.86 -4.32 25.65
C ILE A 498 -9.35 -5.41 24.69
N PRO A 499 -10.67 -5.57 24.49
CA PRO A 499 -11.19 -6.49 23.49
C PRO A 499 -10.55 -6.24 22.14
N THR A 500 -9.91 -7.26 21.59
CA THR A 500 -9.15 -7.17 20.34
C THR A 500 -9.53 -8.30 19.39
N LEU A 501 -9.91 -7.96 18.17
CA LEU A 501 -10.11 -8.88 17.07
C LEU A 501 -8.90 -8.81 16.14
N VAL A 502 -8.26 -9.94 15.88
CA VAL A 502 -7.17 -10.08 14.91
C VAL A 502 -7.71 -10.81 13.69
N LEU A 503 -7.82 -10.10 12.56
CA LEU A 503 -8.18 -10.63 11.27
C LEU A 503 -6.90 -10.85 10.46
N GLN A 504 -6.71 -12.06 9.94
CA GLN A 504 -5.50 -12.41 9.21
C GLN A 504 -5.85 -13.13 7.92
N GLY A 505 -5.41 -12.58 6.78
CA GLY A 505 -5.46 -13.29 5.51
C GLY A 505 -4.43 -14.42 5.50
N ARG A 506 -4.87 -15.64 5.19
CA ARG A 506 -3.98 -16.82 5.12
C ARG A 506 -2.98 -16.75 3.96
N TYR A 507 -3.29 -15.96 2.93
CA TYR A 507 -2.45 -15.73 1.74
C TYR A 507 -1.77 -14.36 1.72
N ASP A 508 -1.70 -13.70 2.88
CA ASP A 508 -1.03 -12.42 3.04
C ASP A 508 0.50 -12.57 2.90
N VAL A 509 1.07 -11.97 1.85
CA VAL A 509 2.51 -12.00 1.54
C VAL A 509 3.26 -10.77 2.09
N GLN A 510 2.57 -9.92 2.84
CA GLN A 510 3.14 -8.72 3.47
C GLN A 510 3.20 -8.86 5.00
N THR A 511 2.17 -9.46 5.59
CA THR A 511 2.05 -9.72 7.02
C THR A 511 1.48 -11.12 7.19
N ASN A 512 2.33 -12.13 7.03
CA ASN A 512 1.90 -13.53 7.03
C ASN A 512 1.25 -13.96 8.36
N THR A 513 0.61 -15.13 8.37
CA THR A 513 -0.09 -15.72 9.54
C THR A 513 0.72 -15.70 10.83
N GLU A 514 2.04 -15.93 10.78
CA GLU A 514 2.90 -15.94 11.96
C GLU A 514 2.88 -14.59 12.68
N MET A 515 2.79 -13.48 11.95
CA MET A 515 2.67 -12.15 12.52
C MET A 515 1.36 -11.97 13.28
N GLY A 516 0.24 -12.41 12.70
CA GLY A 516 -1.07 -12.40 13.36
C GLY A 516 -1.10 -13.24 14.64
N ILE A 517 -0.45 -14.40 14.64
CA ILE A 517 -0.33 -15.25 15.85
C ILE A 517 0.53 -14.57 16.92
N ARG A 518 1.67 -13.97 16.54
CA ARG A 518 2.59 -13.30 17.47
C ARG A 518 1.93 -12.14 18.21
N VAL A 519 1.01 -11.40 17.58
CA VAL A 519 0.31 -10.31 18.27
C VAL A 519 -0.57 -10.82 19.43
N MET A 520 -1.08 -12.06 19.33
CA MET A 520 -1.96 -12.64 20.33
C MET A 520 -1.27 -12.94 21.66
N GLU A 521 0.06 -13.12 21.67
CA GLU A 521 0.84 -13.43 22.88
C GLU A 521 0.64 -12.41 24.02
N GLY A 522 0.34 -11.15 23.67
CA GLY A 522 0.12 -10.06 24.62
C GLY A 522 -1.35 -9.72 24.90
N LEU A 523 -2.31 -10.38 24.22
CA LEU A 523 -3.72 -10.04 24.29
C LEU A 523 -4.47 -11.01 25.21
N ARG A 524 -4.96 -10.51 26.36
CA ARG A 524 -5.74 -11.29 27.32
C ARG A 524 -7.20 -11.48 26.90
N ASP A 525 -7.71 -10.56 26.09
CA ASP A 525 -9.07 -10.57 25.54
C ASP A 525 -8.99 -10.44 24.01
N GLY A 526 -8.35 -11.43 23.39
CA GLY A 526 -8.09 -11.49 21.96
C GLY A 526 -8.91 -12.58 21.27
N THR A 527 -9.48 -12.27 20.11
CA THR A 527 -10.06 -13.26 19.18
C THR A 527 -9.23 -13.26 17.89
N PHE A 528 -8.65 -14.41 17.53
CA PHE A 528 -7.92 -14.58 16.27
C PHE A 528 -8.81 -15.26 15.23
N VAL A 529 -8.90 -14.67 14.04
CA VAL A 529 -9.63 -15.20 12.89
C VAL A 529 -8.71 -15.18 11.68
N GLU A 530 -8.31 -16.38 11.25
CA GLU A 530 -7.65 -16.56 9.96
C GLU A 530 -8.69 -16.80 8.86
N LEU A 531 -8.48 -16.17 7.71
CA LEU A 531 -9.35 -16.26 6.56
C LEU A 531 -8.59 -16.87 5.38
N SER A 532 -8.94 -18.11 5.03
CA SER A 532 -8.52 -18.75 3.79
C SER A 532 -8.97 -17.94 2.57
N SER A 533 -8.31 -18.15 1.42
CA SER A 533 -8.60 -17.43 0.16
C SER A 533 -8.54 -15.90 0.25
N THR A 534 -7.83 -15.37 1.25
CA THR A 534 -7.78 -13.94 1.56
C THR A 534 -6.32 -13.49 1.69
N GLY A 535 -5.97 -12.40 1.00
CA GLY A 535 -4.65 -11.76 1.05
C GLY A 535 -4.61 -10.62 2.07
N HIS A 536 -3.76 -9.63 1.82
CA HIS A 536 -3.55 -8.50 2.74
C HIS A 536 -4.75 -7.56 2.83
N GLY A 537 -5.08 -7.14 4.06
CA GLY A 537 -6.28 -6.36 4.37
C GLY A 537 -7.52 -7.21 4.14
N ALA A 538 -7.74 -8.20 5.00
CA ALA A 538 -8.79 -9.19 4.85
C ALA A 538 -10.18 -8.58 4.70
N ILE A 539 -10.44 -7.44 5.36
CA ILE A 539 -11.72 -6.74 5.24
C ILE A 539 -11.97 -6.15 3.86
N VAL A 540 -10.92 -5.86 3.09
CA VAL A 540 -11.05 -5.35 1.73
C VAL A 540 -11.54 -6.46 0.81
N ALA A 541 -11.01 -7.67 1.00
CA ALA A 541 -11.21 -8.81 0.12
C ALA A 541 -12.37 -9.74 0.53
N SER A 542 -12.75 -9.79 1.81
CA SER A 542 -13.72 -10.76 2.33
C SER A 542 -14.94 -10.12 2.98
N GLN A 543 -16.15 -10.49 2.52
CA GLN A 543 -17.39 -10.09 3.18
C GLN A 543 -17.53 -10.72 4.57
N CYS A 544 -17.05 -11.95 4.74
CA CYS A 544 -17.01 -12.62 6.04
C CYS A 544 -16.16 -11.82 7.05
N ALA A 545 -14.98 -11.33 6.65
CA ALA A 545 -14.16 -10.44 7.49
C ALA A 545 -14.91 -9.15 7.88
N LYS A 546 -15.62 -8.52 6.94
CA LYS A 546 -16.45 -7.33 7.22
C LYS A 546 -17.52 -7.62 8.25
N ASP A 547 -18.26 -8.70 8.08
CA ASP A 547 -19.39 -9.05 8.95
C ASP A 547 -18.90 -9.36 10.37
N ILE A 548 -17.80 -10.11 10.50
CA ILE A 548 -17.12 -10.39 11.78
C ILE A 548 -16.66 -9.07 12.43
N GLY A 549 -15.98 -8.19 11.69
CA GLY A 549 -15.50 -6.90 12.19
C GLY A 549 -16.64 -5.99 12.66
N VAL A 550 -17.74 -5.92 11.90
CA VAL A 550 -18.95 -5.16 12.27
C VAL A 550 -19.58 -5.73 13.53
N ALA A 551 -19.74 -7.06 13.62
CA ALA A 551 -20.30 -7.73 14.78
C ALA A 551 -19.45 -7.45 16.04
N PHE A 552 -18.13 -7.54 15.90
CA PHE A 552 -17.18 -7.29 16.98
C PHE A 552 -17.21 -5.83 17.46
N VAL A 553 -17.16 -4.84 16.56
CA VAL A 553 -17.24 -3.42 16.95
C VAL A 553 -18.57 -3.13 17.67
N ASN A 554 -19.67 -3.75 17.23
CA ASN A 554 -20.96 -3.60 17.88
C ASN A 554 -21.01 -4.21 19.29
N ALA A 555 -20.44 -5.40 19.49
CA ALA A 555 -20.48 -6.14 20.75
C ALA A 555 -19.09 -6.76 21.08
N PRO A 556 -18.11 -5.94 21.49
CA PRO A 556 -16.73 -6.39 21.68
C PRO A 556 -16.55 -7.31 22.89
N ASP A 557 -17.51 -7.35 23.80
CA ASP A 557 -17.57 -8.28 24.94
C ASP A 557 -18.05 -9.69 24.54
N ARG A 558 -18.33 -9.91 23.25
CA ARG A 558 -18.79 -11.19 22.72
C ARG A 558 -17.87 -11.67 21.62
N THR A 559 -17.59 -12.96 21.62
CA THR A 559 -16.93 -13.60 20.49
C THR A 559 -17.84 -13.50 19.25
N PRO A 560 -17.37 -12.90 18.14
CA PRO A 560 -18.15 -12.82 16.92
C PRO A 560 -18.37 -14.21 16.30
N ASP A 561 -19.46 -14.38 15.56
CA ASP A 561 -19.70 -15.60 14.78
C ASP A 561 -18.75 -15.66 13.59
N THR A 562 -17.93 -16.72 13.54
CA THR A 562 -16.92 -16.93 12.51
C THR A 562 -17.28 -18.07 11.56
N SER A 563 -18.51 -18.60 11.59
CA SER A 563 -18.88 -19.78 10.80
C SER A 563 -18.73 -19.58 9.28
N CYS A 564 -18.80 -18.32 8.80
CA CYS A 564 -18.61 -18.00 7.40
C CYS A 564 -17.19 -18.30 6.88
N THR A 565 -16.18 -18.47 7.75
CA THR A 565 -14.82 -18.79 7.31
C THR A 565 -14.72 -20.20 6.73
N ALA A 566 -15.62 -21.11 7.12
CA ALA A 566 -15.65 -22.49 6.61
C ALA A 566 -15.96 -22.56 5.11
N GLU A 567 -16.51 -21.49 4.52
CA GLU A 567 -16.82 -21.40 3.09
C GLU A 567 -15.71 -20.74 2.28
N LEU A 568 -14.65 -20.22 2.93
CA LEU A 568 -13.58 -19.46 2.28
C LEU A 568 -12.45 -20.34 1.73
N PHE A 569 -12.79 -21.42 1.04
CA PHE A 569 -11.79 -22.33 0.48
C PHE A 569 -11.51 -22.03 -1.00
N PRO A 570 -10.26 -22.16 -1.49
CA PRO A 570 -9.99 -22.01 -2.92
C PRO A 570 -10.68 -23.11 -3.70
N ASN A 571 -11.39 -22.74 -4.76
CA ASN A 571 -11.93 -23.70 -5.71
C ASN A 571 -10.81 -24.13 -6.67
N PHE A 572 -9.92 -25.00 -6.22
CA PHE A 572 -8.74 -25.41 -7.00
C PHE A 572 -9.11 -25.93 -8.39
N VAL A 573 -8.40 -25.41 -9.40
CA VAL A 573 -8.57 -25.83 -10.78
C VAL A 573 -7.86 -27.16 -10.95
N LEU A 574 -8.59 -28.18 -11.40
CA LEU A 574 -8.05 -29.52 -11.67
C LEU A 574 -7.55 -29.60 -13.13
N PRO A 575 -6.58 -30.49 -13.42
CA PRO A 575 -6.15 -30.70 -14.79
C PRO A 575 -7.31 -31.29 -15.64
N PRO A 576 -7.29 -31.12 -16.97
CA PRO A 576 -8.26 -31.75 -17.85
C PRO A 576 -8.33 -33.26 -17.60
N ALA A 577 -9.54 -33.83 -17.54
CA ALA A 577 -9.71 -35.27 -17.45
C ALA A 577 -9.15 -35.94 -18.72
N GLU A 578 -8.29 -36.95 -18.55
CA GLU A 578 -7.74 -37.77 -19.64
C GLU A 578 -8.80 -38.56 -20.41
#